data_AF-A0A9E3CSA6-F1
#
_entry.id   AF-A0A9E3CSA6-F1
#
_cell.length_a   1.000
_cell.length_b   1.000
_cell.length_c   1.000
_cell.angle_alpha   90.00
_cell.angle_beta   90.00
_cell.angle_gamma   90.00
#
_symmetry.space_group_name_H-M   'P 1'
#
loop_
_entity.id
_entity.type
_entity.pdbx_description
1 polymer ?
#
loop_
_entity_poly.entity_id
_entity_poly.type
_entity_poly.pdbx_seq_one_letter_code
_entity_poly.pdbx_strand_id
1 'polypeptide(L)'
;MEELPHVWCDEYWKMSDRQTNIMRVQHNNFSFIYDAYTWLESAGTVPYDPYKESRLVAVLGLTDPSKKVRDDYRLKGWVGPTEEIYGSRWDKGHFIANSIGGAVDRLEINVFVQRRDLNRGWSAEGRRYREMEKYCVLNPGTFCFSRPIYTDETSRPAFLEYGLLKATGELWVELFDNR
;
A
#
# COMPACT_ATOMS: atom_id res chain seq x y z
N MET A 1 10.64 -8.17 -15.43
CA MET A 1 9.78 -7.68 -14.33
C MET A 1 10.27 -8.13 -12.94
N GLU A 2 11.28 -9.01 -12.84
CA GLU A 2 11.84 -9.45 -11.55
C GLU A 2 12.82 -8.46 -10.90
N GLU A 3 13.36 -7.49 -11.65
CA GLU A 3 14.35 -6.53 -11.12
C GLU A 3 13.74 -5.45 -10.21
N LEU A 4 12.50 -5.02 -10.47
CA LEU A 4 11.83 -3.95 -9.70
C LEU A 4 11.76 -4.26 -8.18
N PRO A 5 11.31 -5.47 -7.76
CA PRO A 5 11.36 -5.87 -6.35
C PRO A 5 12.73 -5.67 -5.69
N HIS A 6 13.83 -6.01 -6.37
CA HIS A 6 15.17 -5.88 -5.81
C HIS A 6 15.57 -4.43 -5.62
N VAL A 7 15.35 -3.61 -6.65
CA VAL A 7 15.63 -2.16 -6.59
C VAL A 7 14.83 -1.49 -5.47
N TRP A 8 13.56 -1.86 -5.31
CA TRP A 8 12.73 -1.29 -4.24
C TRP A 8 13.14 -1.75 -2.84
N CYS A 9 13.61 -2.99 -2.67
CA CYS A 9 14.22 -3.41 -1.40
C CYS A 9 15.50 -2.62 -1.09
N ASP A 10 16.35 -2.39 -2.09
CA ASP A 10 17.58 -1.60 -1.91
C ASP A 10 17.26 -0.15 -1.50
N GLU A 11 16.29 0.49 -2.16
CA GLU A 11 15.83 1.82 -1.76
C GLU A 11 15.16 1.81 -0.38
N TYR A 12 14.45 0.74 -0.04
CA TYR A 12 13.85 0.57 1.28
C TYR A 12 14.90 0.49 2.39
N TRP A 13 15.96 -0.28 2.20
CA TRP A 13 17.06 -0.36 3.16
C TRP A 13 17.79 0.97 3.32
N LYS A 14 17.93 1.76 2.24
CA LYS A 14 18.54 3.10 2.34
C LYS A 14 17.70 4.09 3.14
N MET A 15 16.37 3.93 3.18
CA MET A 15 15.48 4.81 3.94
C MET A 15 15.23 4.36 5.38
N SER A 16 15.77 3.21 5.79
CA SER A 16 15.39 2.55 7.04
C SER A 16 16.62 1.91 7.70
N ASP A 17 17.07 2.49 8.82
CA ASP A 17 18.21 1.95 9.60
C ASP A 17 17.85 0.74 10.48
N ARG A 18 16.60 0.24 10.36
CA ARG A 18 16.11 -0.90 11.15
C ARG A 18 16.53 -2.24 10.55
N GLN A 19 16.67 -3.24 11.43
CA GLN A 19 16.74 -4.63 10.98
C GLN A 19 15.41 -5.03 10.34
N THR A 20 15.46 -5.55 9.12
CA THR A 20 14.27 -5.90 8.33
C THR A 20 14.06 -7.41 8.25
N ASN A 21 12.80 -7.83 8.14
CA ASN A 21 12.40 -9.17 7.73
C ASN A 21 11.54 -9.07 6.47
N ILE A 22 12.19 -8.98 5.31
CA ILE A 22 11.51 -8.80 4.03
C ILE A 22 10.90 -10.12 3.57
N MET A 23 9.57 -10.14 3.51
CA MET A 23 8.77 -11.27 3.03
C MET A 23 8.08 -10.90 1.71
N ARG A 24 7.88 -11.90 0.85
CA ARG A 24 7.08 -11.76 -0.36
C ARG A 24 5.83 -12.62 -0.26
N VAL A 25 4.67 -11.99 -0.43
CA VAL A 25 3.36 -12.64 -0.37
C VAL A 25 2.68 -12.48 -1.72
N GLN A 26 2.37 -13.59 -2.37
CA GLN A 26 1.56 -13.58 -3.58
C GLN A 26 0.08 -13.71 -3.20
N HIS A 27 -0.76 -12.79 -3.67
CA HIS A 27 -2.19 -12.87 -3.48
C HIS A 27 -2.91 -12.37 -4.73
N ASN A 28 -3.75 -13.22 -5.33
CA ASN A 28 -4.29 -13.01 -6.68
C ASN A 28 -3.15 -12.65 -7.66
N ASN A 29 -3.38 -11.62 -8.48
CA ASN A 29 -2.43 -11.13 -9.48
C ASN A 29 -1.42 -10.13 -8.93
N PHE A 30 -1.35 -9.96 -7.61
CA PHE A 30 -0.47 -9.00 -6.94
C PHE A 30 0.57 -9.70 -6.05
N SER A 31 1.78 -9.14 -6.08
CA SER A 31 2.90 -9.53 -5.26
C SER A 31 3.16 -8.42 -4.26
N PHE A 32 3.08 -8.74 -2.98
CA PHE A 32 3.33 -7.81 -1.88
C PHE A 32 4.72 -8.10 -1.31
N ILE A 33 5.52 -7.05 -1.16
CA ILE A 33 6.81 -7.07 -0.48
C ILE A 33 6.59 -6.36 0.85
N TYR A 34 6.83 -7.05 1.95
CA TYR A 34 6.42 -6.61 3.27
C TYR A 34 7.56 -6.80 4.26
N ASP A 35 7.85 -5.78 5.07
CA ASP A 35 8.78 -5.89 6.18
C ASP A 35 8.02 -6.29 7.45
N ALA A 36 8.13 -7.57 7.81
CA ALA A 36 7.46 -8.17 8.95
C ALA A 36 8.26 -7.95 10.26
N TYR A 37 8.48 -6.68 10.62
CA TYR A 37 9.25 -6.30 11.82
C TYR A 37 8.71 -6.93 13.12
N THR A 38 7.39 -6.94 13.31
CA THR A 38 6.74 -7.55 14.48
C THR A 38 7.02 -9.05 14.61
N TRP A 39 7.34 -9.74 13.51
CA TRP A 39 7.81 -11.11 13.57
C TRP A 39 9.17 -11.19 14.25
N LEU A 40 10.11 -10.29 13.94
CA LEU A 40 11.43 -10.23 14.59
C LEU A 40 11.31 -10.02 16.10
N GLU A 41 10.36 -9.19 16.55
CA GLU A 41 10.08 -8.98 17.97
C GLU A 41 9.56 -10.27 18.61
N SER A 42 8.55 -10.91 18.02
CA SER A 42 8.00 -12.17 18.52
C SER A 42 9.00 -13.33 18.52
N ALA A 43 9.97 -13.32 17.61
CA ALA A 43 11.05 -14.29 17.53
C ALA A 43 12.21 -13.98 18.48
N GLY A 44 12.15 -12.86 19.21
CA GLY A 44 13.21 -12.40 20.11
C GLY A 44 14.50 -11.98 19.38
N THR A 45 14.44 -11.72 18.08
CA THR A 45 15.59 -11.29 17.27
C THR A 45 15.92 -9.82 17.52
N VAL A 46 14.90 -9.00 17.81
CA VAL A 46 15.02 -7.60 18.20
C VAL A 46 14.20 -7.33 19.46
N PRO A 47 14.54 -6.33 20.28
CA PRO A 47 13.70 -5.92 21.41
C PRO A 47 12.39 -5.31 20.91
N TYR A 48 11.35 -5.40 21.74
CA TYR A 48 10.08 -4.70 21.50
C TYR A 48 10.29 -3.19 21.44
N ASP A 49 9.74 -2.55 20.41
CA ASP A 49 9.77 -1.09 20.24
C ASP A 49 8.37 -0.60 19.82
N PRO A 50 7.67 0.18 20.67
CA PRO A 50 6.30 0.61 20.39
C PRO A 50 6.18 1.59 19.20
N TYR A 51 7.29 2.07 18.65
CA TYR A 51 7.29 3.00 17.51
C TYR A 51 7.63 2.33 16.18
N LYS A 52 8.04 1.05 16.19
CA LYS A 52 8.40 0.30 14.98
C LYS A 52 7.29 -0.65 14.57
N GLU A 53 6.76 -0.41 13.39
CA GLU A 53 5.66 -1.22 12.86
C GLU A 53 6.09 -2.02 11.63
N SER A 54 5.49 -3.20 11.47
CA SER A 54 5.54 -3.93 10.21
C SER A 54 4.85 -3.11 9.12
N ARG A 55 5.46 -3.03 7.94
CA ARG A 55 5.00 -2.12 6.88
C ARG A 55 5.29 -2.64 5.49
N LEU A 56 4.46 -2.22 4.53
CA LEU A 56 4.64 -2.58 3.14
C LEU A 56 5.90 -1.90 2.58
N VAL A 57 6.65 -2.62 1.77
CA VAL A 57 7.80 -2.10 1.00
C VAL A 57 7.31 -1.67 -0.38
N ALA A 58 6.58 -2.56 -1.05
CA ALA A 58 5.93 -2.30 -2.33
C ALA A 58 4.87 -3.37 -2.61
N VAL A 59 3.94 -3.06 -3.51
CA VAL A 59 3.04 -4.02 -4.15
C VAL A 59 3.01 -3.77 -5.64
N LEU A 60 3.02 -4.83 -6.44
CA LEU A 60 2.95 -4.76 -7.90
C LEU A 60 2.21 -5.96 -8.47
N GLY A 61 1.58 -5.77 -9.62
CA GLY A 61 0.83 -6.84 -10.26
C GLY A 61 0.01 -6.39 -11.45
N LEU A 62 -0.84 -7.29 -11.93
CA LEU A 62 -1.79 -7.02 -12.99
C LEU A 62 -3.18 -6.80 -12.39
N THR A 63 -3.84 -5.72 -12.79
CA THR A 63 -5.19 -5.39 -12.33
C THR A 63 -6.18 -6.46 -12.78
N ASP A 64 -7.05 -6.87 -11.86
CA ASP A 64 -8.15 -7.80 -12.15
C ASP A 64 -9.43 -7.29 -11.48
N PRO A 65 -10.10 -6.31 -12.10
CA PRO A 65 -11.33 -5.74 -11.58
C PRO A 65 -12.40 -6.81 -11.37
N SER A 66 -12.64 -7.18 -10.11
CA SER A 66 -13.67 -8.16 -9.76
C SER A 66 -15.01 -7.49 -9.45
N LYS A 67 -16.13 -8.13 -9.80
CA LYS A 67 -17.49 -7.68 -9.45
C LYS A 67 -17.91 -8.06 -8.03
N LYS A 68 -17.02 -8.64 -7.22
CA LYS A 68 -17.39 -9.12 -5.87
C LYS A 68 -17.65 -7.92 -4.94
N VAL A 69 -18.75 -8.02 -4.19
CA VAL A 69 -19.19 -6.99 -3.24
C VAL A 69 -18.14 -6.81 -2.14
N ARG A 70 -17.88 -5.55 -1.79
CA ARG A 70 -17.06 -5.12 -0.65
C ARG A 70 -17.45 -5.87 0.62
N ASP A 71 -16.48 -6.48 1.29
CA ASP A 71 -16.68 -6.99 2.66
C ASP A 71 -16.24 -5.92 3.67
N ASP A 72 -17.03 -4.84 3.76
CA ASP A 72 -16.73 -3.63 4.55
C ASP A 72 -16.72 -3.89 6.09
N TYR A 73 -17.21 -5.06 6.55
CA TYR A 73 -17.38 -5.34 7.98
C TYR A 73 -16.05 -5.54 8.73
N ARG A 74 -15.04 -6.16 8.11
CA ARG A 74 -13.78 -6.52 8.79
C ARG A 74 -12.83 -5.33 9.02
N LEU A 75 -12.85 -4.34 8.13
CA LEU A 75 -12.06 -3.11 8.28
C LEU A 75 -12.44 -2.30 9.53
N LYS A 76 -13.62 -2.52 10.13
CA LYS A 76 -14.01 -1.92 11.41
C LYS A 76 -13.29 -2.55 12.61
N GLY A 77 -12.85 -3.81 12.50
CA GLY A 77 -12.18 -4.55 13.58
C GLY A 77 -10.67 -4.33 13.66
N TRP A 78 -10.02 -4.03 12.54
CA TRP A 78 -8.58 -3.74 12.50
C TRP A 78 -8.35 -2.27 12.88
N VAL A 79 -7.91 -2.00 14.11
CA VAL A 79 -7.58 -0.66 14.64
C VAL A 79 -8.82 0.21 15.01
N GLY A 80 -9.96 -0.39 15.37
CA GLY A 80 -11.14 0.35 15.82
C GLY A 80 -11.65 1.41 14.81
N PRO A 81 -12.48 2.37 15.24
CA PRO A 81 -12.88 3.49 14.40
C PRO A 81 -11.65 4.35 14.04
N THR A 82 -11.31 4.45 12.75
CA THR A 82 -10.13 5.19 12.27
C THR A 82 -10.06 6.62 12.80
N GLU A 83 -11.22 7.26 12.98
CA GLU A 83 -11.32 8.63 13.49
C GLU A 83 -10.94 8.75 14.96
N GLU A 84 -11.16 7.70 15.76
CA GLU A 84 -10.78 7.68 17.18
C GLU A 84 -9.26 7.50 17.35
N ILE A 85 -8.61 6.77 16.43
CA ILE A 85 -7.19 6.44 16.54
C ILE A 85 -6.30 7.44 15.79
N TYR A 86 -6.70 7.88 14.60
CA TYR A 86 -5.88 8.75 13.74
C TYR A 86 -6.47 10.16 13.57
N GLY A 87 -7.76 10.35 13.83
CA GLY A 87 -8.48 11.61 13.64
C GLY A 87 -9.25 11.70 12.32
N SER A 88 -10.16 12.67 12.23
CA SER A 88 -11.10 12.86 11.10
C SER A 88 -10.47 13.28 9.76
N ARG A 89 -9.15 13.47 9.72
CA ARG A 89 -8.41 13.76 8.48
C ARG A 89 -7.85 12.51 7.81
N TRP A 90 -8.10 11.34 8.38
CA TRP A 90 -7.51 10.07 7.94
C TRP A 90 -8.56 9.01 7.64
N ASP A 91 -8.22 8.16 6.68
CA ASP A 91 -8.98 6.98 6.29
C ASP A 91 -8.08 5.73 6.32
N LYS A 92 -8.72 4.56 6.31
CA LYS A 92 -8.06 3.29 5.94
C LYS A 92 -8.02 3.21 4.41
N GLY A 93 -6.88 3.59 3.86
CA GLY A 93 -6.58 3.51 2.43
C GLY A 93 -6.20 2.09 2.02
N HIS A 94 -6.10 1.87 0.71
CA HIS A 94 -5.61 0.60 0.14
C HIS A 94 -4.46 0.89 -0.81
N PHE A 95 -3.36 0.15 -0.70
CA PHE A 95 -2.24 0.29 -1.64
C PHE A 95 -2.66 -0.11 -3.05
N ILE A 96 -3.43 -1.19 -3.17
CA ILE A 96 -4.16 -1.58 -4.37
C ILE A 96 -5.65 -1.54 -4.06
N ALA A 97 -6.41 -0.73 -4.82
CA ALA A 97 -7.85 -0.64 -4.61
C ALA A 97 -8.57 -1.96 -4.89
N ASN A 98 -9.61 -2.23 -4.09
CA ASN A 98 -10.47 -3.40 -4.30
C ASN A 98 -11.10 -3.43 -5.70
N SER A 99 -11.44 -2.25 -6.26
CA SER A 99 -11.99 -2.14 -7.62
C SER A 99 -11.06 -2.63 -8.72
N ILE A 100 -9.76 -2.80 -8.46
CA ILE A 100 -8.77 -3.27 -9.43
C ILE A 100 -8.14 -4.62 -9.02
N GLY A 101 -8.74 -5.31 -8.04
CA GLY A 101 -8.30 -6.65 -7.60
C GLY A 101 -7.50 -6.68 -6.29
N GLY A 102 -7.35 -5.54 -5.62
CA GLY A 102 -6.68 -5.45 -4.32
C GLY A 102 -7.53 -6.03 -3.19
N ALA A 103 -7.15 -7.22 -2.71
CA ALA A 103 -7.86 -7.87 -1.63
C ALA A 103 -7.55 -7.25 -0.26
N VAL A 104 -8.50 -7.40 0.67
CA VAL A 104 -8.35 -7.10 2.11
C VAL A 104 -8.67 -8.33 2.94
N ASP A 105 -9.58 -9.21 2.48
CA ASP A 105 -9.92 -10.43 3.20
C ASP A 105 -8.66 -11.29 3.37
N ARG A 106 -8.23 -11.46 4.63
CA ARG A 106 -7.00 -12.16 5.04
C ARG A 106 -5.71 -11.55 4.50
N LEU A 107 -5.74 -10.27 4.10
CA LEU A 107 -4.58 -9.56 3.55
C LEU A 107 -4.53 -8.10 4.02
N GLU A 108 -4.46 -7.92 5.34
CA GLU A 108 -4.40 -6.61 5.99
C GLU A 108 -3.16 -5.79 5.56
N ILE A 109 -2.12 -6.44 5.03
CA ILE A 109 -0.92 -5.79 4.48
C ILE A 109 -1.20 -4.82 3.31
N ASN A 110 -2.40 -4.89 2.71
CA ASN A 110 -2.83 -3.97 1.66
C ASN A 110 -3.45 -2.66 2.22
N VAL A 111 -3.63 -2.53 3.54
CA VAL A 111 -4.29 -1.39 4.16
C VAL A 111 -3.25 -0.46 4.81
N PHE A 112 -3.46 0.85 4.70
CA PHE A 112 -2.61 1.85 5.36
C PHE A 112 -3.38 3.09 5.79
N VAL A 113 -2.77 3.91 6.65
CA VAL A 113 -3.32 5.20 7.05
C VAL A 113 -3.11 6.21 5.92
N GLN A 114 -4.21 6.68 5.33
CA GLN A 114 -4.19 7.57 4.18
C GLN A 114 -4.90 8.90 4.47
N ARG A 115 -4.34 10.01 3.99
CA ARG A 115 -4.96 11.33 4.06
C ARG A 115 -6.33 11.28 3.38
N ARG A 116 -7.38 11.73 4.08
CA ARG A 116 -8.78 11.53 3.67
C ARG A 116 -9.11 12.23 2.36
N ASP A 117 -8.62 13.45 2.15
CA ASP A 117 -8.88 14.20 0.92
C ASP A 117 -8.20 13.58 -0.31
N LEU A 118 -7.01 12.98 -0.14
CA LEU A 118 -6.31 12.19 -1.15
C LEU A 118 -7.11 10.91 -1.44
N ASN A 119 -7.40 10.11 -0.40
CA ASN A 119 -8.16 8.87 -0.56
C ASN A 119 -9.50 9.14 -1.23
N ARG A 120 -10.30 10.10 -0.76
CA ARG A 120 -11.66 10.35 -1.28
C ARG A 120 -11.69 11.09 -2.62
N GLY A 121 -10.56 11.53 -3.14
CA GLY A 121 -10.50 12.25 -4.41
C GLY A 121 -10.95 13.71 -4.31
N TRP A 122 -10.87 14.32 -3.13
CA TRP A 122 -11.33 15.69 -2.88
C TRP A 122 -10.26 16.73 -3.20
N SER A 123 -8.99 16.41 -3.00
CA SER A 123 -7.87 17.27 -3.40
C SER A 123 -7.53 17.11 -4.89
N ALA A 124 -6.71 18.01 -5.44
CA ALA A 124 -6.23 17.89 -6.82
C ALA A 124 -5.41 16.59 -7.03
N GLU A 125 -4.55 16.26 -6.06
CA GLU A 125 -3.83 14.99 -5.98
C GLU A 125 -4.78 13.81 -5.88
N GLY A 126 -5.80 13.88 -5.02
CA GLY A 126 -6.79 12.82 -4.89
C GLY A 126 -7.57 12.56 -6.17
N ARG A 127 -7.91 13.61 -6.93
CA ARG A 127 -8.56 13.45 -8.24
C ARG A 127 -7.66 12.69 -9.22
N ARG A 128 -6.36 13.02 -9.27
CA ARG A 128 -5.38 12.28 -10.09
C ARG A 128 -5.24 10.84 -9.63
N TYR A 129 -5.14 10.60 -8.32
CA TYR A 129 -5.10 9.25 -7.74
C TYR A 129 -6.30 8.40 -8.19
N ARG A 130 -7.52 8.94 -8.08
CA ARG A 130 -8.75 8.27 -8.55
C ARG A 130 -8.82 8.12 -10.07
N GLU A 131 -8.21 9.02 -10.84
CA GLU A 131 -8.11 8.90 -12.29
C GLU A 131 -7.22 7.71 -12.71
N MET A 132 -6.08 7.54 -12.04
CA MET A 132 -5.21 6.38 -12.26
C MET A 132 -5.91 5.06 -11.90
N GLU A 133 -6.61 5.00 -10.76
CA GLU A 133 -7.42 3.81 -10.42
C GLU A 133 -8.52 3.56 -11.45
N LYS A 134 -9.19 4.62 -11.93
CA LYS A 134 -10.23 4.51 -12.95
C LYS A 134 -9.65 3.98 -14.27
N TYR A 135 -8.45 4.38 -14.65
CA TYR A 135 -7.76 3.83 -15.81
C TYR A 135 -7.60 2.31 -15.68
N CYS A 136 -7.11 1.84 -14.52
CA CYS A 136 -6.95 0.42 -14.22
C CYS A 136 -8.27 -0.36 -14.25
N VAL A 137 -9.37 0.24 -13.76
CA VAL A 137 -10.72 -0.38 -13.85
C VAL A 137 -11.17 -0.53 -15.31
N LEU A 138 -10.95 0.50 -16.12
CA LEU A 138 -11.36 0.51 -17.53
C LEU A 138 -10.47 -0.35 -18.43
N ASN A 139 -9.26 -0.67 -17.98
CA ASN A 139 -8.27 -1.45 -18.73
C ASN A 139 -7.78 -2.64 -17.86
N PRO A 140 -8.59 -3.70 -17.69
CA PRO A 140 -8.15 -4.91 -16.98
C PRO A 140 -6.84 -5.48 -17.54
N GLY A 141 -6.05 -6.13 -16.70
CA GLY A 141 -4.70 -6.60 -17.06
C GLY A 141 -3.64 -5.49 -17.15
N THR A 142 -3.95 -4.25 -16.79
CA THR A 142 -2.96 -3.18 -16.65
C THR A 142 -1.97 -3.54 -15.55
N PHE A 143 -0.67 -3.43 -15.84
CA PHE A 143 0.35 -3.51 -14.79
C PHE A 143 0.29 -2.25 -13.93
N CYS A 144 0.20 -2.40 -12.61
CA CYS A 144 0.32 -1.29 -11.69
C CYS A 144 1.10 -1.67 -10.43
N PHE A 145 1.57 -0.65 -9.72
CA PHE A 145 2.28 -0.80 -8.46
C PHE A 145 1.97 0.36 -7.51
N SER A 146 2.17 0.10 -6.22
CA SER A 146 2.19 1.10 -5.17
C SER A 146 3.43 0.89 -4.32
N ARG A 147 4.20 1.97 -4.11
CA ARG A 147 5.43 1.97 -3.31
C ARG A 147 5.35 3.09 -2.27
N PRO A 148 5.10 2.75 -0.99
CA PRO A 148 5.18 3.72 0.09
C PRO A 148 6.62 4.22 0.31
N ILE A 149 6.73 5.49 0.73
CA ILE A 149 7.97 6.10 1.18
C ILE A 149 7.78 6.58 2.61
N TYR A 150 8.67 6.14 3.50
CA TYR A 150 8.61 6.41 4.93
C TYR A 150 9.66 7.43 5.35
N THR A 151 9.33 8.24 6.34
CA THR A 151 10.26 9.20 6.98
C THR A 151 10.40 8.96 8.49
N ASP A 152 9.70 7.95 9.01
CA ASP A 152 9.72 7.51 10.39
C ASP A 152 9.65 5.97 10.44
N GLU A 153 9.53 5.39 11.62
CA GLU A 153 9.50 3.94 11.87
C GLU A 153 8.09 3.32 11.82
N THR A 154 7.07 4.15 11.58
CA THR A 154 5.67 3.71 11.56
C THR A 154 5.31 3.03 10.24
N SER A 155 4.12 2.43 10.22
CA SER A 155 3.49 1.87 9.02
C SER A 155 2.77 2.92 8.17
N ARG A 156 2.70 4.18 8.63
CA ARG A 156 2.10 5.29 7.88
C ARG A 156 3.14 5.90 6.93
N PRO A 157 2.97 5.78 5.61
CA PRO A 157 3.90 6.39 4.66
C PRO A 157 3.75 7.92 4.67
N ALA A 158 4.86 8.62 4.47
CA ALA A 158 4.87 10.06 4.23
C ALA A 158 4.45 10.38 2.78
N PHE A 159 4.83 9.51 1.84
CA PHE A 159 4.44 9.62 0.44
C PHE A 159 4.06 8.27 -0.14
N LEU A 160 3.25 8.30 -1.19
CA LEU A 160 2.86 7.13 -1.96
C LEU A 160 3.25 7.33 -3.41
N GLU A 161 4.22 6.56 -3.90
CA GLU A 161 4.44 6.44 -5.34
C GLU A 161 3.46 5.42 -5.89
N TYR A 162 2.69 5.80 -6.90
CA TYR A 162 1.75 4.93 -7.58
C TYR A 162 1.99 5.02 -9.07
N GLY A 163 2.05 3.86 -9.73
CA GLY A 163 2.33 3.82 -11.15
C GLY A 163 1.55 2.75 -11.88
N LEU A 164 1.28 3.01 -13.16
CA LEU A 164 0.63 2.07 -14.07
C LEU A 164 1.27 2.13 -15.46
N LEU A 165 1.32 0.98 -16.14
CA LEU A 165 1.78 0.88 -17.52
C LEU A 165 0.58 0.89 -18.46
N LYS A 166 0.37 1.99 -19.18
CA LYS A 166 -0.71 2.12 -20.14
C LYS A 166 -0.53 1.14 -21.30
N ALA A 167 -1.62 0.79 -21.97
CA ALA A 167 -1.57 -0.05 -23.19
C ALA A 167 -0.71 0.54 -24.32
N THR A 168 -0.47 1.86 -24.31
CA THR A 168 0.42 2.56 -25.22
C THR A 168 1.91 2.31 -24.95
N GLY A 169 2.26 1.66 -23.83
CA GLY A 169 3.63 1.51 -23.35
C GLY A 169 4.12 2.67 -22.48
N GLU A 170 3.30 3.69 -22.28
CA GLU A 170 3.62 4.81 -21.39
C GLU A 170 3.52 4.37 -19.92
N LEU A 171 4.59 4.56 -19.16
CA LEU A 171 4.59 4.42 -17.72
C LEU A 171 4.12 5.73 -17.07
N TRP A 172 2.92 5.74 -16.51
CA TRP A 172 2.37 6.86 -15.76
C TRP A 172 2.65 6.66 -14.27
N VAL A 173 3.50 7.50 -13.69
CA VAL A 173 3.86 7.47 -12.27
C VAL A 173 3.54 8.81 -11.63
N GLU A 174 2.96 8.77 -10.43
CA GLU A 174 2.70 9.94 -9.61
C GLU A 174 3.24 9.69 -8.19
N LEU A 175 3.67 10.77 -7.52
CA LEU A 175 4.04 10.76 -6.11
C LEU A 175 3.02 11.60 -5.33
N PHE A 176 2.33 10.97 -4.38
CA PHE A 176 1.27 11.60 -3.59
C PHE A 176 1.73 11.88 -2.17
N ASP A 177 1.49 13.10 -1.68
CA ASP A 177 1.77 13.49 -0.30
C ASP A 177 0.71 12.93 0.66
N ASN A 178 1.16 12.19 1.68
CA ASN A 178 0.32 11.56 2.70
C ASN A 178 0.59 12.11 4.11
N ARG A 179 1.25 13.27 4.23
CA ARG A 179 1.52 13.97 5.50
C ARG A 179 0.32 14.81 5.96
#